data_AF-A0A7W6EQN4-F1
#
_entry.id   AF-A0A7W6EQN4-F1
#
_cell.length_a   1.000
_cell.length_b   1.000
_cell.length_c   1.000
_cell.angle_alpha   90.00
_cell.angle_beta   90.00
_cell.angle_gamma   90.00
#
_symmetry.space_group_name_H-M   'P 1'
#
loop_
_entity.id
_entity.type
_entity.pdbx_description
1 polymer ?
#
loop_
_entity_poly.entity_id
_entity_poly.type
_entity_poly.pdbx_seq_one_letter_code
_entity_poly.pdbx_strand_id
1 'polypeptide(L)'
;MRGMFSQLNNTATISDCKTGKIVHVLPQKAYKDLMEAYQEVKQTGENRMYVEIQGYFNDNRSEKLIVEELRFYENTSVCPSVAKSYIARMKADFVEYGEMTVGWGIKLGIATLILILGFGLINFLDKPLKSFIDKRSTIDPSVKSFLKSLLFISLRITLIMIAGGFLGIRVTGIVALFSAATLAIGFALQGSLSNFAGGFIILLMKQFKVGEKITAQGYTGQVRDILMFNTVLDTGDGRRVMIPNGPLLNSTIINHTRAGYEKRVLKIFTTSDVDTEHLKAIILDQMGTLNDETLKLAPDVKVTDWNGDRLEITLSYQTPAALSGGVYEKVIQQMNNRLRAEGIKLYPSMATT
;
A
#
# COMPACT_ATOMS: atom_id res chain seq x y z
N MET A 1 -35.98 -14.64 57.79
CA MET A 1 -35.85 -14.30 56.35
C MET A 1 -34.42 -14.41 55.77
N ARG A 2 -33.33 -13.93 56.42
CA ARG A 2 -31.96 -14.00 55.82
C ARG A 2 -31.42 -15.41 55.50
N GLY A 3 -31.85 -16.47 56.19
CA GLY A 3 -31.43 -17.85 55.93
C GLY A 3 -32.14 -18.52 54.73
N MET A 4 -33.35 -18.06 54.39
CA MET A 4 -34.18 -18.62 53.32
C MET A 4 -33.59 -18.32 51.93
N PHE A 5 -32.96 -17.14 51.79
CA PHE A 5 -32.44 -16.65 50.52
C PHE A 5 -31.10 -17.25 50.09
N SER A 6 -30.28 -17.81 51.01
CA SER A 6 -28.99 -18.40 50.62
C SER A 6 -29.14 -19.78 49.94
N GLN A 7 -30.30 -20.43 50.09
CA GLN A 7 -30.53 -21.82 49.64
C GLN A 7 -31.32 -21.94 48.33
N LEU A 8 -31.77 -20.82 47.76
CA LEU A 8 -32.37 -20.78 46.42
C LEU A 8 -31.36 -21.08 45.29
N ASN A 9 -30.06 -21.15 45.60
CA ASN A 9 -28.98 -21.49 44.67
C ASN A 9 -29.03 -22.92 44.08
N ASN A 10 -29.86 -23.82 44.62
CA ASN A 10 -30.00 -25.21 44.15
C ASN A 10 -31.43 -25.51 43.66
N THR A 11 -32.06 -24.55 42.98
CA THR A 11 -33.39 -24.76 42.38
C THR A 11 -33.21 -25.29 40.96
N ALA A 12 -33.75 -26.48 40.68
CA ALA A 12 -33.82 -27.00 39.33
C ALA A 12 -35.00 -26.36 38.60
N THR A 13 -34.73 -25.83 37.41
CA THR A 13 -35.75 -25.23 36.54
C THR A 13 -36.38 -26.34 35.70
N ILE A 14 -37.65 -26.68 35.96
CA ILE A 14 -38.35 -27.72 35.21
C ILE A 14 -39.61 -27.10 34.58
N SER A 15 -39.89 -27.45 33.32
CA SER A 15 -41.11 -27.04 32.64
C SER A 15 -42.24 -28.01 32.98
N ASP A 16 -43.34 -27.50 33.53
CA ASP A 16 -44.53 -28.30 33.79
C ASP A 16 -45.24 -28.62 32.46
N CYS A 17 -45.27 -29.90 32.07
CA CYS A 17 -45.83 -30.35 30.80
C CYS A 17 -47.34 -30.13 30.63
N LYS A 18 -48.09 -29.72 31.68
CA LYS A 18 -49.53 -29.40 31.54
C LYS A 18 -49.83 -27.91 31.45
N THR A 19 -48.99 -27.05 32.04
CA THR A 19 -49.25 -25.60 32.09
C THR A 19 -48.20 -24.78 31.36
N GLY A 20 -47.06 -25.39 31.02
CA GLY A 20 -45.90 -24.86 30.32
C GLY A 20 -45.26 -23.64 30.97
N LYS A 21 -45.53 -23.38 32.26
CA LYS A 21 -44.83 -22.35 33.02
C LYS A 21 -43.51 -22.92 33.51
N ILE A 22 -42.51 -22.03 33.60
CA ILE A 22 -41.24 -22.34 34.24
C ILE A 22 -41.52 -22.47 35.74
N VAL A 23 -41.33 -23.67 36.30
CA VAL A 23 -41.53 -23.93 37.73
C VAL A 23 -40.16 -24.11 38.38
N HIS A 24 -39.86 -23.27 39.37
CA HIS A 24 -38.65 -23.39 40.16
C HIS A 24 -38.90 -24.37 41.31
N VAL A 25 -38.21 -25.51 41.30
CA VAL A 25 -38.34 -26.53 42.35
C VAL A 25 -37.57 -26.07 43.58
N LEU A 26 -38.29 -25.69 44.63
CA LEU A 26 -37.71 -25.22 45.89
C LEU A 26 -37.13 -26.39 46.72
N PRO A 27 -35.96 -26.21 47.38
CA PRO A 27 -35.46 -27.18 48.33
C PRO A 27 -36.45 -27.38 49.49
N GLN A 28 -36.56 -28.61 50.00
CA GLN A 28 -37.55 -29.05 50.99
C GLN A 28 -37.60 -28.19 52.27
N LYS A 29 -36.48 -27.56 52.64
CA LYS A 29 -36.39 -26.65 53.80
C LYS A 29 -37.01 -25.27 53.53
N ALA A 30 -36.81 -24.72 52.33
CA ALA A 30 -37.45 -23.47 51.91
C ALA A 30 -38.96 -23.64 51.70
N TYR A 31 -39.39 -24.81 51.22
CA TYR A 31 -40.81 -25.18 51.20
C TYR A 31 -41.42 -25.19 52.62
N LYS A 32 -40.67 -25.66 53.62
CA LYS A 32 -41.14 -25.72 55.01
C LYS A 32 -41.32 -24.32 55.62
N ASP A 33 -40.37 -23.42 55.41
CA ASP A 33 -40.44 -22.04 55.90
C ASP A 33 -41.61 -21.27 55.24
N LEU A 34 -41.85 -21.51 53.94
CA LEU A 34 -42.96 -20.90 53.19
C LEU A 34 -44.32 -21.47 53.61
N MET A 35 -44.36 -22.75 53.98
CA MET A 35 -45.55 -23.39 54.55
C MET A 35 -45.83 -22.97 55.99
N GLU A 36 -44.81 -22.62 56.79
CA GLU A 36 -45.00 -22.00 58.11
C GLU A 36 -45.61 -20.61 57.99
N ALA A 37 -45.10 -19.77 57.07
CA ALA A 37 -45.71 -18.47 56.76
C ALA A 37 -47.16 -18.63 56.22
N TYR A 38 -47.43 -19.66 55.42
CA TYR A 38 -48.77 -19.99 54.95
C TYR A 38 -49.71 -20.40 56.10
N GLN A 39 -49.22 -21.16 57.08
CA GLN A 39 -50.01 -21.57 58.25
C GLN A 39 -50.35 -20.38 59.15
N GLU A 40 -49.44 -19.42 59.28
CA GLU A 40 -49.64 -18.19 60.06
C GLU A 40 -50.74 -17.30 59.44
N VAL A 41 -50.76 -17.16 58.12
CA VAL A 41 -51.81 -16.41 57.39
C VAL A 41 -53.12 -17.20 57.26
N LYS A 42 -53.09 -18.53 57.32
CA LYS A 42 -54.33 -19.33 57.37
C LYS A 42 -55.11 -19.11 58.67
N GLN A 43 -54.45 -18.73 59.76
CA GLN A 43 -55.11 -18.44 61.03
C GLN A 43 -55.89 -17.10 61.03
N THR A 44 -55.59 -16.18 60.10
CA THR A 44 -56.33 -14.93 59.91
C THR A 44 -57.59 -15.06 59.05
N GLY A 45 -57.93 -16.28 58.60
CA GLY A 45 -59.20 -16.58 57.92
C GLY A 45 -59.19 -16.39 56.40
N GLU A 46 -58.02 -16.20 55.80
CA GLU A 46 -57.90 -15.97 54.36
C GLU A 46 -57.62 -17.25 53.57
N ASN A 47 -58.32 -17.41 52.44
CA ASN A 47 -58.41 -18.71 51.78
C ASN A 47 -57.48 -18.90 50.56
N ARG A 48 -56.74 -17.87 50.12
CA ARG A 48 -55.73 -17.96 49.04
C ARG A 48 -54.67 -16.87 49.15
N MET A 49 -53.39 -17.26 49.10
CA MET A 49 -52.24 -16.35 49.11
C MET A 49 -51.50 -16.45 47.76
N TYR A 50 -51.20 -15.32 47.14
CA TYR A 50 -50.37 -15.25 45.94
C TYR A 50 -49.02 -14.63 46.30
N VAL A 51 -47.92 -15.27 45.85
CA VAL A 51 -46.56 -14.85 46.13
C VAL A 51 -45.91 -14.40 44.82
N GLU A 52 -45.64 -13.10 44.70
CA GLU A 52 -44.89 -12.54 43.58
C GLU A 52 -43.41 -12.41 43.98
N ILE A 53 -42.53 -13.00 43.18
CA ILE A 53 -41.07 -12.99 43.38
C ILE A 53 -40.47 -12.14 42.26
N GLN A 54 -39.96 -10.95 42.59
CA GLN A 54 -39.25 -10.11 41.63
C GLN A 54 -37.73 -10.21 41.84
N GLY A 55 -36.99 -10.39 40.75
CA GLY A 55 -35.53 -10.53 40.77
C GLY A 55 -34.92 -10.55 39.36
N TYR A 56 -33.60 -10.43 39.27
CA TYR A 56 -32.84 -10.52 38.02
C TYR A 56 -31.78 -11.62 38.08
N PHE A 57 -31.37 -12.12 36.91
CA PHE A 57 -30.27 -13.06 36.76
C PHE A 57 -28.95 -12.30 36.59
N ASN A 58 -27.90 -12.72 37.29
CA ASN A 58 -26.58 -12.11 37.14
C ASN A 58 -25.90 -12.67 35.87
N ASP A 59 -25.59 -11.79 34.91
CA ASP A 59 -25.06 -12.13 33.58
C ASP A 59 -23.79 -12.99 33.59
N ASN A 60 -23.02 -13.03 34.69
CA ASN A 60 -21.81 -13.85 34.76
C ASN A 60 -22.03 -15.30 35.24
N ARG A 61 -23.24 -15.66 35.71
CA ARG A 61 -23.72 -17.04 35.90
C ARG A 61 -25.25 -17.01 35.83
N SER A 62 -25.79 -17.37 34.67
CA SER A 62 -27.23 -17.43 34.33
C SER A 62 -28.11 -18.34 35.20
N GLU A 63 -27.61 -18.80 36.35
CA GLU A 63 -28.27 -19.79 37.22
C GLU A 63 -28.66 -19.22 38.60
N LYS A 64 -28.33 -17.95 38.91
CA LYS A 64 -28.69 -17.34 40.20
C LYS A 64 -29.73 -16.23 40.02
N LEU A 65 -30.98 -16.53 40.41
CA LEU A 65 -32.03 -15.53 40.57
C LEU A 65 -31.83 -14.80 41.91
N ILE A 66 -31.48 -13.52 41.86
CA ILE A 66 -31.39 -12.67 43.06
C ILE A 66 -32.76 -12.04 43.27
N VAL A 67 -33.47 -12.49 44.31
CA VAL A 67 -34.79 -11.98 44.67
C VAL A 67 -34.63 -10.68 45.46
N GLU A 68 -35.14 -9.58 44.92
CA GLU A 68 -35.05 -8.26 45.55
C GLU A 68 -36.26 -7.95 46.45
N GLU A 69 -37.45 -8.44 46.09
CA GLU A 69 -38.66 -8.15 46.85
C GLU A 69 -39.67 -9.31 46.75
N LEU A 70 -40.38 -9.54 47.86
CA LEU A 70 -41.44 -10.55 48.01
C LEU A 70 -42.70 -9.84 48.49
N ARG A 71 -43.74 -9.81 47.64
CA ARG A 71 -45.01 -9.16 47.97
C ARG A 71 -46.16 -10.18 48.00
N PHE A 72 -47.02 -9.99 49.00
CA PHE A 72 -48.24 -10.76 49.20
C PHE A 72 -49.44 -9.85 48.90
N TYR A 73 -50.42 -10.35 48.16
CA TYR A 73 -51.63 -9.61 47.82
C TYR A 73 -52.88 -10.37 48.25
N GLU A 74 -53.86 -9.64 48.79
CA GLU A 74 -55.19 -10.14 49.11
C GLU A 74 -56.17 -9.95 47.94
N ASN A 75 -57.00 -10.99 47.75
CA ASN A 75 -58.30 -10.98 47.07
C ASN A 75 -58.43 -10.11 45.80
N THR A 76 -57.95 -10.62 44.66
CA THR A 76 -58.31 -10.10 43.34
C THR A 76 -58.96 -11.17 42.48
N SER A 77 -59.99 -10.79 41.72
CA SER A 77 -60.79 -11.67 40.86
C SER A 77 -59.96 -12.23 39.70
N VAL A 78 -59.64 -13.53 39.73
CA VAL A 78 -58.89 -14.21 38.67
C VAL A 78 -59.84 -14.77 37.61
N CYS A 79 -59.68 -14.35 36.35
CA CYS A 79 -60.43 -14.89 35.20
C CYS A 79 -60.06 -16.36 34.87
N PRO A 80 -60.98 -17.19 34.33
CA PRO A 80 -60.71 -18.58 33.95
C PRO A 80 -59.65 -18.69 32.83
N SER A 81 -58.63 -19.52 33.05
CA SER A 81 -57.30 -19.44 32.43
C SER A 81 -56.98 -20.49 31.36
N VAL A 82 -57.99 -21.00 30.63
CA VAL A 82 -57.74 -22.02 29.59
C VAL A 82 -57.70 -21.42 28.17
N ALA A 83 -58.55 -20.44 27.86
CA ALA A 83 -58.55 -19.80 26.53
C ALA A 83 -57.46 -18.73 26.38
N LYS A 84 -57.17 -17.97 27.45
CA LYS A 84 -56.14 -16.92 27.42
C LYS A 84 -54.72 -17.47 27.40
N SER A 85 -54.45 -18.69 27.91
CA SER A 85 -53.09 -19.25 27.97
C SER A 85 -52.63 -19.82 26.62
N TYR A 86 -53.52 -20.45 25.84
CA TYR A 86 -53.22 -20.86 24.47
C TYR A 86 -53.09 -19.66 23.54
N ILE A 87 -54.01 -18.68 23.63
CA ILE A 87 -53.96 -17.45 22.83
C ILE A 87 -52.78 -16.56 23.24
N ALA A 88 -52.37 -16.54 24.51
CA ALA A 88 -51.20 -15.77 24.96
C ALA A 88 -49.87 -16.42 24.55
N ARG A 89 -49.76 -17.76 24.59
CA ARG A 89 -48.59 -18.49 24.03
C ARG A 89 -48.51 -18.31 22.52
N MET A 90 -49.64 -18.51 21.82
CA MET A 90 -49.71 -18.29 20.38
C MET A 90 -49.44 -16.83 20.02
N LYS A 91 -49.89 -15.84 20.81
CA LYS A 91 -49.52 -14.43 20.62
C LYS A 91 -48.05 -14.15 20.92
N ALA A 92 -47.46 -14.76 21.94
CA ALA A 92 -46.04 -14.58 22.26
C ALA A 92 -45.16 -15.19 21.15
N ASP A 93 -45.45 -16.41 20.71
CA ASP A 93 -44.76 -17.05 19.58
C ASP A 93 -45.01 -16.26 18.28
N PHE A 94 -46.23 -15.78 18.01
CA PHE A 94 -46.55 -15.00 16.82
C PHE A 94 -45.95 -13.57 16.85
N VAL A 95 -45.76 -13.00 18.04
CA VAL A 95 -45.05 -11.72 18.24
C VAL A 95 -43.54 -11.93 18.12
N GLU A 96 -42.99 -13.03 18.63
CA GLU A 96 -41.56 -13.36 18.50
C GLU A 96 -41.17 -13.69 17.04
N TYR A 97 -41.96 -14.53 16.36
CA TYR A 97 -41.82 -14.76 14.91
C TYR A 97 -42.17 -13.50 14.10
N GLY A 98 -43.11 -12.67 14.56
CA GLY A 98 -43.47 -11.39 13.96
C GLY A 98 -42.33 -10.36 14.02
N GLU A 99 -41.68 -10.22 15.17
CA GLU A 99 -40.53 -9.32 15.36
C GLU A 99 -39.31 -9.80 14.58
N MET A 100 -39.07 -11.11 14.50
CA MET A 100 -38.00 -11.68 13.69
C MET A 100 -38.25 -11.48 12.19
N THR A 101 -39.48 -11.72 11.70
CA THR A 101 -39.85 -11.51 10.29
C THR A 101 -39.86 -10.03 9.88
N VAL A 102 -40.33 -9.13 10.76
CA VAL A 102 -40.26 -7.68 10.55
C VAL A 102 -38.81 -7.20 10.55
N GLY A 103 -37.96 -7.71 11.47
CA GLY A 103 -36.53 -7.36 11.52
C GLY A 103 -35.76 -7.78 10.27
N TRP A 104 -35.99 -8.99 9.75
CA TRP A 104 -35.42 -9.45 8.48
C TRP A 104 -36.00 -8.68 7.28
N GLY A 105 -37.30 -8.37 7.30
CA GLY A 105 -37.95 -7.54 6.27
C GLY A 105 -37.37 -6.13 6.17
N ILE A 106 -37.13 -5.47 7.31
CA ILE A 106 -36.47 -4.16 7.37
C ILE A 106 -35.04 -4.24 6.85
N LYS A 107 -34.25 -5.24 7.26
CA LYS A 107 -32.88 -5.45 6.78
C LYS A 107 -32.84 -5.68 5.26
N LEU A 108 -33.74 -6.49 4.73
CA LEU A 108 -33.88 -6.72 3.29
C LEU A 108 -34.29 -5.45 2.55
N GLY A 109 -35.22 -4.67 3.11
CA GLY A 109 -35.65 -3.39 2.56
C GLY A 109 -34.49 -2.39 2.47
N ILE A 110 -33.72 -2.23 3.56
CA ILE A 110 -32.55 -1.35 3.61
C ILE A 110 -31.46 -1.83 2.64
N ALA A 111 -31.14 -3.13 2.64
CA ALA A 111 -30.13 -3.68 1.73
C ALA A 111 -30.53 -3.48 0.25
N THR A 112 -31.81 -3.68 -0.07
CA THR A 112 -32.35 -3.44 -1.43
C THR A 112 -32.26 -1.97 -1.81
N LEU A 113 -32.62 -1.07 -0.89
CA LEU A 113 -32.49 0.37 -1.10
C LEU A 113 -31.03 0.77 -1.35
N ILE A 114 -30.09 0.25 -0.56
CA ILE A 114 -28.65 0.47 -0.75
C ILE A 114 -28.20 -0.02 -2.12
N LEU A 115 -28.63 -1.19 -2.57
CA LEU A 115 -28.28 -1.71 -3.89
C LEU A 115 -28.84 -0.81 -5.00
N ILE A 116 -30.12 -0.42 -4.92
CA ILE A 116 -30.76 0.45 -5.93
C ILE A 116 -30.05 1.81 -6.01
N LEU A 117 -29.85 2.47 -4.86
CA LEU A 117 -29.18 3.77 -4.79
C LEU A 117 -27.71 3.65 -5.20
N GLY A 118 -27.02 2.60 -4.78
CA GLY A 118 -25.63 2.35 -5.09
C GLY A 118 -25.39 2.06 -6.56
N PHE A 119 -26.17 1.18 -7.19
CA PHE A 119 -26.09 0.96 -8.64
C PHE A 119 -26.49 2.22 -9.42
N GLY A 120 -27.48 2.97 -8.94
CA GLY A 120 -27.83 4.28 -9.48
C GLY A 120 -26.65 5.25 -9.45
N LEU A 121 -25.95 5.34 -8.32
CA LEU A 121 -24.75 6.17 -8.16
C LEU A 121 -23.60 5.70 -9.04
N ILE A 122 -23.33 4.40 -9.12
CA ILE A 122 -22.28 3.83 -9.98
C ILE A 122 -22.56 4.16 -11.45
N ASN A 123 -23.81 4.00 -11.90
CA ASN A 123 -24.21 4.33 -13.27
C ASN A 123 -24.21 5.85 -13.54
N PHE A 124 -24.50 6.66 -12.53
CA PHE A 124 -24.36 8.11 -12.61
C PHE A 124 -22.89 8.53 -12.78
N LEU A 125 -21.98 7.89 -12.02
CA LEU A 125 -20.53 8.11 -12.12
C LEU A 125 -19.91 7.51 -13.39
N ASP A 126 -20.59 6.57 -14.04
CA ASP A 126 -20.11 5.91 -15.27
C ASP A 126 -19.85 6.89 -16.42
N LYS A 127 -20.80 7.79 -16.67
CA LYS A 127 -20.70 8.79 -17.75
C LYS A 127 -19.52 9.76 -17.58
N PRO A 128 -19.33 10.45 -16.44
CA PRO A 128 -18.21 11.38 -16.28
C PRO A 128 -16.85 10.66 -16.29
N LEU A 129 -16.73 9.49 -15.65
CA LEU A 129 -15.49 8.71 -15.65
C LEU A 129 -15.13 8.20 -17.04
N LYS A 130 -16.11 7.66 -17.78
CA LYS A 130 -15.86 7.21 -19.15
C LYS A 130 -15.43 8.36 -20.04
N SER A 131 -16.13 9.50 -19.96
CA SER A 131 -15.77 10.70 -20.73
C SER A 131 -14.37 11.21 -20.38
N PHE A 132 -13.98 11.20 -19.11
CA PHE A 132 -12.64 11.63 -18.68
C PHE A 132 -11.53 10.73 -19.25
N ILE A 133 -11.74 9.41 -19.21
CA ILE A 133 -10.78 8.42 -19.75
C ILE A 133 -10.74 8.50 -21.29
N ASP A 134 -11.88 8.67 -21.95
CA ASP A 134 -11.96 8.67 -23.41
C ASP A 134 -11.36 9.94 -24.04
N LYS A 135 -11.51 11.09 -23.37
CA LYS A 135 -10.90 12.37 -23.77
C LYS A 135 -9.37 12.34 -23.85
N ARG A 136 -8.71 11.33 -23.26
CA ARG A 136 -7.26 11.13 -23.39
C ARG A 136 -6.96 10.33 -24.66
N SER A 137 -6.71 11.03 -25.76
CA SER A 137 -6.38 10.42 -27.07
C SER A 137 -5.07 9.63 -27.08
N THR A 138 -4.17 9.88 -26.12
CA THR A 138 -2.85 9.24 -26.01
C THR A 138 -2.88 7.85 -25.37
N ILE A 139 -4.02 7.39 -24.85
CA ILE A 139 -4.14 6.10 -24.18
C ILE A 139 -4.75 5.07 -25.14
N ASP A 140 -4.12 3.90 -25.24
CA ASP A 140 -4.59 2.77 -26.04
C ASP A 140 -6.03 2.36 -25.66
N PRO A 141 -6.92 2.08 -26.64
CA PRO A 141 -8.30 1.67 -26.39
C PRO A 141 -8.44 0.46 -25.45
N SER A 142 -7.50 -0.49 -25.52
CA SER A 142 -7.49 -1.70 -24.69
C SER A 142 -7.23 -1.36 -23.23
N VAL A 143 -6.28 -0.44 -22.97
CA VAL A 143 -5.97 0.05 -21.62
C VAL A 143 -7.16 0.81 -21.04
N LYS A 144 -7.84 1.62 -21.85
CA LYS A 144 -9.08 2.32 -21.42
C LYS A 144 -10.17 1.32 -21.00
N SER A 145 -10.41 0.28 -21.80
CA SER A 145 -11.41 -0.75 -21.51
C SER A 145 -11.08 -1.53 -20.24
N PHE A 146 -9.80 -1.89 -20.05
CA PHE A 146 -9.32 -2.58 -18.88
C PHE A 146 -9.50 -1.75 -17.60
N LEU A 147 -9.04 -0.49 -17.59
CA LEU A 147 -9.17 0.40 -16.43
C LEU A 147 -10.63 0.66 -16.05
N LYS A 148 -11.49 0.89 -17.05
CA LYS A 148 -12.94 1.03 -16.82
C LYS A 148 -13.51 -0.23 -16.17
N SER A 149 -13.21 -1.40 -16.74
CA SER A 149 -13.70 -2.68 -16.22
C SER A 149 -13.24 -2.92 -14.78
N LEU A 150 -11.96 -2.67 -14.48
CA LEU A 150 -11.37 -2.83 -13.15
C LEU A 150 -12.01 -1.89 -12.12
N LEU A 151 -12.25 -0.63 -12.49
CA LEU A 151 -12.87 0.36 -11.60
C LEU A 151 -14.34 0.03 -11.32
N PHE A 152 -15.14 -0.29 -12.34
CA PHE A 152 -16.55 -0.60 -12.13
C PHE A 152 -16.78 -1.95 -11.46
N ILE A 153 -15.95 -2.96 -11.72
CA ILE A 153 -16.08 -4.25 -11.04
C ILE A 153 -15.75 -4.11 -9.55
N SER A 154 -14.71 -3.35 -9.19
CA SER A 154 -14.35 -3.11 -7.79
C SER A 154 -15.43 -2.33 -7.04
N LEU A 155 -15.99 -1.25 -7.61
CA LEU A 155 -17.11 -0.52 -7.02
C LEU A 155 -18.33 -1.41 -6.78
N ARG A 156 -18.67 -2.29 -7.74
CA ARG A 156 -19.81 -3.22 -7.61
C ARG A 156 -19.57 -4.26 -6.51
N ILE A 157 -18.36 -4.83 -6.43
CA ILE A 157 -18.00 -5.77 -5.37
C ILE A 157 -18.13 -5.10 -4.00
N THR A 158 -17.59 -3.88 -3.83
CA THR A 158 -17.70 -3.11 -2.59
C THR A 158 -19.16 -2.84 -2.22
N LEU A 159 -20.00 -2.44 -3.18
CA LEU A 159 -21.43 -2.22 -2.94
C LEU A 159 -22.15 -3.49 -2.46
N ILE A 160 -21.88 -4.63 -3.09
CA ILE A 160 -22.46 -5.93 -2.69
C ILE A 160 -22.01 -6.30 -1.27
N MET A 161 -20.74 -6.07 -0.92
CA MET A 161 -20.24 -6.31 0.44
C MET A 161 -20.96 -5.43 1.46
N ILE A 162 -21.15 -4.14 1.18
CA ILE A 162 -21.88 -3.23 2.07
C ILE A 162 -23.31 -3.72 2.29
N ALA A 163 -24.04 -4.04 1.21
CA ALA A 163 -25.42 -4.55 1.30
C ALA A 163 -25.50 -5.88 2.07
N GLY A 164 -24.56 -6.81 1.84
CA GLY A 164 -24.48 -8.07 2.56
C GLY A 164 -24.23 -7.90 4.06
N GLY A 165 -23.44 -6.89 4.46
CA GLY A 165 -23.21 -6.56 5.86
C GLY A 165 -24.49 -6.17 6.60
N PHE A 166 -25.37 -5.39 5.96
CA PHE A 166 -26.68 -5.03 6.52
C PHE A 166 -27.63 -6.23 6.69
N LEU A 167 -27.46 -7.27 5.87
CA LEU A 167 -28.19 -8.53 6.00
C LEU A 167 -27.66 -9.43 7.14
N GLY A 168 -26.63 -9.01 7.86
CA GLY A 168 -25.98 -9.81 8.90
C GLY A 168 -25.04 -10.88 8.36
N ILE A 169 -24.70 -10.84 7.07
CA ILE A 169 -23.66 -11.69 6.50
C ILE A 169 -22.32 -11.26 7.12
N ARG A 170 -21.52 -12.24 7.56
CA ARG A 170 -20.17 -12.00 8.08
C ARG A 170 -19.21 -11.61 6.95
N VAL A 171 -19.26 -10.33 6.55
CA VAL A 171 -18.42 -9.77 5.49
C VAL A 171 -16.93 -9.75 5.85
N THR A 172 -16.59 -9.84 7.14
CA THR A 172 -15.20 -9.85 7.63
C THR A 172 -14.33 -10.93 6.97
N GLY A 173 -14.87 -12.14 6.79
CA GLY A 173 -14.13 -13.23 6.13
C GLY A 173 -13.89 -12.97 4.64
N ILE A 174 -14.87 -12.37 3.96
CA ILE A 174 -14.76 -11.99 2.55
C ILE A 174 -13.73 -10.86 2.41
N VAL A 175 -13.79 -9.84 3.27
CA VAL A 175 -12.83 -8.74 3.29
C VAL A 175 -11.41 -9.25 3.52
N ALA A 176 -11.21 -10.22 4.41
CA ALA A 176 -9.89 -10.83 4.63
C ALA A 176 -9.35 -11.50 3.34
N LEU A 177 -10.19 -12.27 2.65
CA LEU A 177 -9.82 -12.92 1.38
C LEU A 177 -9.47 -11.89 0.29
N PHE A 178 -10.30 -10.85 0.11
CA PHE A 178 -10.04 -9.78 -0.85
C PHE A 178 -8.80 -8.97 -0.51
N SER A 179 -8.52 -8.76 0.77
CA SER A 179 -7.30 -8.08 1.23
C SER A 179 -6.07 -8.90 0.86
N ALA A 180 -6.09 -10.21 1.13
CA ALA A 180 -5.01 -11.12 0.76
C ALA A 180 -4.79 -11.17 -0.77
N ALA A 181 -5.88 -11.25 -1.55
CA ALA A 181 -5.80 -11.22 -3.02
C ALA A 181 -5.23 -9.89 -3.55
N THR A 182 -5.64 -8.76 -2.96
CA THR A 182 -5.13 -7.43 -3.34
C THR A 182 -3.65 -7.30 -3.03
N LEU A 183 -3.19 -7.78 -1.87
CA LEU A 183 -1.77 -7.82 -1.52
C LEU A 183 -0.97 -8.69 -2.50
N ALA A 184 -1.48 -9.88 -2.85
CA ALA A 184 -0.82 -10.76 -3.82
C ALA A 184 -0.69 -10.09 -5.21
N ILE A 185 -1.74 -9.43 -5.70
CA ILE A 185 -1.70 -8.65 -6.94
C ILE A 185 -0.72 -7.49 -6.82
N GLY A 186 -0.71 -6.79 -5.69
CA GLY A 186 0.22 -5.70 -5.40
C GLY A 186 1.69 -6.15 -5.45
N PHE A 187 2.00 -7.28 -4.84
CA PHE A 187 3.35 -7.88 -4.91
C PHE A 187 3.71 -8.31 -6.33
N ALA A 188 2.77 -8.91 -7.08
CA ALA A 188 3.00 -9.26 -8.48
C ALA A 188 3.30 -8.03 -9.35
N LEU A 189 2.69 -6.88 -9.03
CA LEU A 189 2.87 -5.62 -9.77
C LEU A 189 3.95 -4.70 -9.18
N GLN A 190 4.63 -5.10 -8.10
CA GLN A 190 5.60 -4.26 -7.38
C GLN A 190 6.71 -3.74 -8.30
N GLY A 191 7.25 -4.59 -9.19
CA GLY A 191 8.30 -4.20 -10.14
C GLY A 191 7.82 -3.16 -11.16
N SER A 192 6.65 -3.37 -11.75
CA SER A 192 6.06 -2.42 -12.72
C SER A 192 5.71 -1.08 -12.07
N LEU A 193 5.20 -1.11 -10.83
CA LEU A 193 4.89 0.11 -10.08
C LEU A 193 6.17 0.88 -9.70
N SER A 194 7.24 0.17 -9.34
CA SER A 194 8.56 0.77 -9.10
C SER A 194 9.09 1.48 -10.35
N ASN A 195 8.96 0.86 -11.53
CA ASN A 195 9.34 1.48 -12.80
C ASN A 195 8.48 2.70 -13.15
N PHE A 196 7.16 2.62 -12.92
CA PHE A 196 6.28 3.75 -13.13
C PHE A 196 6.64 4.94 -12.24
N ALA A 197 6.80 4.69 -10.94
CA ALA A 197 7.21 5.71 -9.97
C ALA A 197 8.60 6.28 -10.30
N GLY A 198 9.53 5.41 -10.71
CA GLY A 198 10.86 5.79 -11.18
C GLY A 198 10.80 6.78 -12.33
N GLY A 199 9.99 6.49 -13.36
CA GLY A 199 9.82 7.37 -14.52
C GLY A 199 9.26 8.73 -14.14
N PHE A 200 8.23 8.74 -13.28
CA PHE A 200 7.63 9.98 -12.79
C PHE A 200 8.64 10.82 -11.98
N ILE A 201 9.41 10.21 -11.07
CA ILE A 201 10.40 10.91 -10.25
C ILE A 201 11.55 11.44 -11.10
N ILE A 202 12.05 10.68 -12.08
CA ILE A 202 13.08 11.13 -13.02
C ILE A 202 12.60 12.38 -13.76
N LEU A 203 11.36 12.39 -14.26
CA LEU A 203 10.79 13.54 -14.96
C LEU A 203 10.59 14.76 -14.05
N LEU A 204 10.18 14.54 -12.80
CA LEU A 204 9.91 15.59 -11.82
C LEU A 204 11.21 16.23 -11.31
N MET A 205 12.17 15.41 -10.88
CA MET A 205 13.44 15.85 -10.30
C MET A 205 14.49 16.19 -11.36
N LYS A 206 14.30 15.73 -12.61
CA LYS A 206 15.19 15.97 -13.75
C LYS A 206 16.66 15.66 -13.44
N GLN A 207 16.91 14.53 -12.77
CA GLN A 207 18.26 14.03 -12.47
C GLN A 207 19.11 13.90 -13.74
N PHE A 208 18.46 13.58 -14.86
CA PHE A 208 18.98 13.73 -16.22
C PHE A 208 17.82 14.11 -17.16
N LYS A 209 18.15 14.53 -18.39
CA LYS A 209 17.19 14.95 -19.42
C LYS A 209 17.45 14.24 -20.74
N VAL A 210 16.42 14.21 -21.59
CA VAL A 210 16.57 13.86 -23.01
C VAL A 210 17.64 14.74 -23.64
N GLY A 211 18.55 14.13 -24.39
CA GLY A 211 19.71 14.74 -25.03
C GLY A 211 20.99 14.67 -24.20
N GLU A 212 20.93 14.37 -22.89
CA GLU A 212 22.13 14.23 -22.06
C GLU A 212 22.78 12.86 -22.24
N LYS A 213 24.11 12.78 -22.16
CA LYS A 213 24.86 11.53 -22.22
C LYS A 213 25.08 11.00 -20.80
N ILE A 214 24.60 9.80 -20.53
CA ILE A 214 24.71 9.16 -19.22
C ILE A 214 25.33 7.77 -19.31
N THR A 215 25.95 7.35 -18.21
CA THR A 215 26.29 5.95 -17.96
C THR A 215 25.48 5.45 -16.78
N ALA A 216 24.75 4.36 -17.00
CA ALA A 216 23.97 3.69 -15.97
C ALA A 216 23.90 2.18 -16.27
N GLN A 217 24.00 1.35 -15.22
CA GLN A 217 23.92 -0.12 -15.32
C GLN A 217 24.86 -0.73 -16.39
N GLY A 218 26.06 -0.17 -16.54
CA GLY A 218 27.06 -0.63 -17.50
C GLY A 218 26.85 -0.15 -18.94
N TYR A 219 25.74 0.54 -19.24
CA TYR A 219 25.48 1.10 -20.56
C TYR A 219 25.80 2.60 -20.59
N THR A 220 26.44 3.05 -21.66
CA THR A 220 26.73 4.47 -21.89
C THR A 220 26.09 4.92 -23.20
N GLY A 221 25.28 5.97 -23.14
CA GLY A 221 24.56 6.46 -24.31
C GLY A 221 23.91 7.82 -24.08
N GLN A 222 23.38 8.40 -25.15
CA GLN A 222 22.57 9.61 -25.09
C GLN A 222 21.12 9.23 -24.76
N VAL A 223 20.52 9.94 -23.81
CA VAL A 223 19.11 9.75 -23.44
C VAL A 223 18.24 10.21 -24.59
N ARG A 224 17.51 9.28 -25.20
CA ARG A 224 16.61 9.55 -26.31
C ARG A 224 15.21 9.88 -25.80
N ASP A 225 14.65 9.00 -24.98
CA ASP A 225 13.27 9.11 -24.49
C ASP A 225 13.19 8.64 -23.03
N ILE A 226 12.32 9.27 -22.24
CA ILE A 226 11.95 8.81 -20.89
C ILE A 226 10.49 8.38 -20.96
N LEU A 227 10.26 7.06 -21.07
CA LEU A 227 8.92 6.47 -21.17
C LEU A 227 8.37 6.14 -19.78
N MET A 228 7.11 5.72 -19.73
CA MET A 228 6.40 5.39 -18.48
C MET A 228 7.16 4.37 -17.61
N PHE A 229 7.73 3.32 -18.21
CA PHE A 229 8.42 2.25 -17.48
C PHE A 229 9.92 2.20 -17.71
N ASN A 230 10.41 2.71 -18.84
CA ASN A 230 11.81 2.59 -19.24
C ASN A 230 12.37 3.91 -19.77
N THR A 231 13.67 4.11 -19.62
CA THR A 231 14.43 5.15 -20.31
C THR A 231 15.16 4.52 -21.48
N VAL A 232 15.14 5.19 -22.63
CA VAL A 232 15.76 4.75 -23.87
C VAL A 232 17.06 5.49 -24.07
N LEU A 233 18.16 4.75 -24.21
CA LEU A 233 19.48 5.28 -24.54
C LEU A 233 19.85 4.86 -25.96
N ASP A 234 20.35 5.79 -26.76
CA ASP A 234 21.04 5.49 -28.02
C ASP A 234 22.56 5.46 -27.73
N THR A 235 23.21 4.33 -27.96
CA THR A 235 24.63 4.12 -27.67
C THR A 235 25.51 4.54 -28.84
N GLY A 236 26.80 4.79 -28.57
CA GLY A 236 27.74 5.25 -29.60
C GLY A 236 28.03 4.24 -30.72
N ASP A 237 27.73 2.96 -30.49
CA ASP A 237 27.83 1.87 -31.47
C ASP A 237 26.52 1.60 -32.21
N GLY A 238 25.54 2.51 -32.14
CA GLY A 238 24.29 2.45 -32.91
C GLY A 238 23.22 1.51 -32.35
N ARG A 239 23.38 1.02 -31.12
CA ARG A 239 22.35 0.21 -30.44
C ARG A 239 21.38 1.09 -29.65
N ARG A 240 20.17 0.59 -29.45
CA ARG A 240 19.17 1.18 -28.56
C ARG A 240 18.99 0.32 -27.32
N VAL A 241 19.27 0.89 -26.16
CA VAL A 241 19.15 0.22 -24.86
C VAL A 241 17.94 0.75 -24.13
N MET A 242 17.06 -0.14 -23.67
CA MET A 242 15.91 0.20 -22.85
C MET A 242 16.19 -0.22 -21.41
N ILE A 243 16.32 0.75 -20.51
CA ILE A 243 16.64 0.50 -19.11
C ILE A 243 15.40 0.80 -18.25
N PRO A 244 14.96 -0.12 -17.38
CA PRO A 244 13.86 0.13 -16.46
C PRO A 244 14.12 1.32 -15.53
N ASN A 245 13.11 2.18 -15.38
CA ASN A 245 13.25 3.44 -14.65
C ASN A 245 13.46 3.25 -13.14
N GLY A 246 12.89 2.21 -12.53
CA GLY A 246 13.00 1.95 -11.10
C GLY A 246 14.46 1.68 -10.70
N PRO A 247 15.12 0.70 -11.34
CA PRO A 247 16.56 0.49 -11.21
C PRO A 247 17.41 1.72 -11.52
N LEU A 248 17.06 2.53 -12.54
CA LEU A 248 17.78 3.78 -12.81
C LEU A 248 17.74 4.74 -11.63
N LEU A 249 16.56 4.99 -11.07
CA LEU A 249 16.39 5.88 -9.92
C LEU A 249 17.17 5.40 -8.68
N ASN A 250 17.28 4.08 -8.50
CA ASN A 250 17.91 3.47 -7.33
C ASN A 250 19.41 3.18 -7.51
N SER A 251 20.00 3.56 -8.65
CA SER A 251 21.40 3.27 -8.98
C SER A 251 22.21 4.54 -9.20
N THR A 252 23.54 4.42 -9.11
CA THR A 252 24.43 5.53 -9.45
C THR A 252 24.36 5.83 -10.94
N ILE A 253 24.12 7.10 -11.28
CA ILE A 253 24.11 7.61 -12.65
C ILE A 253 25.28 8.57 -12.82
N ILE A 254 26.11 8.32 -13.83
CA ILE A 254 27.17 9.25 -14.22
C ILE A 254 26.67 10.06 -15.40
N ASN A 255 26.52 11.37 -15.23
CA ASN A 255 26.13 12.28 -16.31
C ASN A 255 27.37 12.96 -16.88
N HIS A 256 27.66 12.71 -18.15
CA HIS A 256 28.86 13.22 -18.83
C HIS A 256 28.68 14.63 -19.39
N THR A 257 27.43 15.07 -19.58
CA THR A 257 27.14 16.34 -20.26
C THR A 257 26.67 17.45 -19.32
N ARG A 258 26.11 17.12 -18.15
CA ARG A 258 25.43 18.09 -17.28
C ARG A 258 26.37 19.15 -16.68
N ALA A 259 27.62 18.78 -16.39
CA ALA A 259 28.63 19.72 -15.90
C ALA A 259 29.02 20.76 -16.96
N GLY A 260 28.68 20.53 -18.23
CA GLY A 260 28.97 21.43 -19.34
C GLY A 260 30.45 21.42 -19.78
N TYR A 261 31.30 20.61 -19.15
CA TYR A 261 32.68 20.39 -19.54
C TYR A 261 33.10 18.96 -19.21
N GLU A 262 34.11 18.46 -19.92
CA GLU A 262 34.74 17.17 -19.69
C GLU A 262 36.24 17.40 -19.47
N LYS A 263 36.77 16.82 -18.39
CA LYS A 263 38.20 16.79 -18.14
C LYS A 263 38.82 15.65 -18.93
N ARG A 264 39.78 15.95 -19.78
CA ARG A 264 40.58 14.98 -20.53
C ARG A 264 41.98 14.91 -19.96
N VAL A 265 42.55 13.72 -20.04
CA VAL A 265 43.89 13.40 -19.58
C VAL A 265 44.62 12.69 -20.72
N LEU A 266 45.72 13.26 -21.18
CA LEU A 266 46.61 12.69 -22.17
C LEU A 266 47.94 12.35 -21.50
N LYS A 267 48.36 11.09 -21.63
CA LYS A 267 49.65 10.60 -21.13
C LYS A 267 50.63 10.55 -22.28
N ILE A 268 51.78 11.20 -22.10
CA ILE A 268 52.87 11.29 -23.08
C ILE A 268 54.07 10.61 -22.46
N PHE A 269 54.66 9.67 -23.17
CA PHE A 269 55.84 8.92 -22.73
C PHE A 269 57.05 9.38 -23.53
N THR A 270 58.08 9.85 -22.84
CA THR A 270 59.32 10.37 -23.44
C THR A 270 60.54 9.79 -22.75
N THR A 271 61.72 9.97 -23.35
CA THR A 271 63.00 9.61 -22.76
C THR A 271 63.39 10.53 -21.62
N SER A 272 64.09 9.98 -20.62
CA SER A 272 64.49 10.70 -19.41
C SER A 272 65.60 11.73 -19.65
N ASP A 273 66.26 11.70 -20.80
CA ASP A 273 67.26 12.70 -21.23
C ASP A 273 66.64 14.00 -21.74
N VAL A 274 65.30 14.07 -21.86
CA VAL A 274 64.59 15.28 -22.30
C VAL A 274 64.50 16.31 -21.18
N ASP A 275 64.79 17.57 -21.53
CA ASP A 275 64.53 18.71 -20.66
C ASP A 275 63.02 18.85 -20.40
N THR A 276 62.63 18.53 -19.16
CA THR A 276 61.23 18.51 -18.75
C THR A 276 60.58 19.89 -18.74
N GLU A 277 61.34 20.96 -18.46
CA GLU A 277 60.80 22.32 -18.44
C GLU A 277 60.58 22.82 -19.86
N HIS A 278 61.53 22.54 -20.75
CA HIS A 278 61.36 22.82 -22.18
C HIS A 278 60.17 22.05 -22.79
N LEU A 279 60.01 20.77 -22.44
CA LEU A 279 58.90 19.95 -22.91
C LEU A 279 57.54 20.47 -22.39
N LYS A 280 57.44 20.83 -21.10
CA LYS A 280 56.23 21.47 -20.55
C LYS A 280 55.88 22.75 -21.30
N ALA A 281 56.88 23.59 -21.58
CA ALA A 281 56.68 24.83 -22.31
C ALA A 281 56.13 24.59 -23.73
N ILE A 282 56.68 23.62 -24.47
CA ILE A 282 56.18 23.24 -25.81
C ILE A 282 54.73 22.74 -25.74
N ILE A 283 54.41 21.89 -24.76
CA ILE A 283 53.05 21.34 -24.61
C ILE A 283 52.06 22.48 -24.31
N LEU A 284 52.40 23.39 -23.41
CA LEU A 284 51.56 24.53 -23.06
C LEU A 284 51.40 25.51 -24.22
N ASP A 285 52.47 25.79 -24.96
CA ASP A 285 52.46 26.63 -26.17
C ASP A 285 51.52 26.05 -27.24
N GLN A 286 51.66 24.75 -27.52
CA GLN A 286 50.79 24.08 -28.49
C GLN A 286 49.31 24.11 -28.05
N MET A 287 49.02 23.94 -26.76
CA MET A 287 47.65 24.06 -26.25
C MET A 287 47.13 25.49 -26.32
N GLY A 288 47.99 26.51 -26.23
CA GLY A 288 47.64 27.93 -26.42
C GLY A 288 47.25 28.28 -27.86
N THR A 289 47.61 27.45 -28.84
CA THR A 289 47.15 27.62 -30.24
C THR A 289 45.70 27.20 -30.48
N LEU A 290 45.07 26.54 -29.51
CA LEU A 290 43.68 26.11 -29.58
C LEU A 290 42.77 27.28 -29.17
N ASN A 291 41.75 27.59 -29.97
CA ASN A 291 40.81 28.67 -29.66
C ASN A 291 40.11 28.48 -28.30
N ASP A 292 39.80 29.59 -27.60
CA ASP A 292 39.12 29.60 -26.30
C ASP A 292 37.79 28.81 -26.28
N GLU A 293 37.09 28.68 -27.41
CA GLU A 293 35.85 27.88 -27.47
C GLU A 293 36.09 26.36 -27.27
N THR A 294 37.33 25.89 -27.42
CA THR A 294 37.68 24.47 -27.26
C THR A 294 38.17 24.11 -25.87
N LEU A 295 38.66 25.10 -25.10
CA LEU A 295 39.23 24.91 -23.77
C LEU A 295 38.48 25.76 -22.75
N LYS A 296 37.90 25.11 -21.73
CA LYS A 296 37.18 25.81 -20.66
C LYS A 296 38.07 26.27 -19.52
N LEU A 297 39.20 25.61 -19.34
CA LEU A 297 40.14 25.86 -18.26
C LEU A 297 41.56 25.67 -18.79
N ALA A 298 42.52 26.41 -18.22
CA ALA A 298 43.91 26.33 -18.60
C ALA A 298 44.43 24.88 -18.51
N PRO A 299 45.17 24.41 -19.52
CA PRO A 299 45.82 23.11 -19.49
C PRO A 299 46.86 23.06 -18.37
N ASP A 300 46.98 21.90 -17.73
CA ASP A 300 47.96 21.61 -16.68
C ASP A 300 48.86 20.47 -17.15
N VAL A 301 50.17 20.65 -17.06
CA VAL A 301 51.18 19.68 -17.52
C VAL A 301 52.06 19.30 -16.35
N LYS A 302 52.06 18.01 -16.01
CA LYS A 302 52.80 17.46 -14.87
C LYS A 302 53.62 16.26 -15.29
N VAL A 303 54.84 16.17 -14.75
CA VAL A 303 55.57 14.91 -14.72
C VAL A 303 54.90 14.03 -13.67
N THR A 304 54.42 12.86 -14.06
CA THR A 304 53.61 11.99 -13.20
C THR A 304 54.29 10.69 -12.81
N ASP A 305 55.22 10.20 -13.62
CA ASP A 305 55.97 8.98 -13.31
C ASP A 305 57.36 9.01 -13.96
N TRP A 306 58.30 8.26 -13.37
CA TRP A 306 59.67 8.10 -13.84
C TRP A 306 60.23 6.74 -13.42
N ASN A 307 60.84 6.01 -14.35
CA ASN A 307 61.38 4.67 -14.10
C ASN A 307 62.86 4.50 -14.49
N GLY A 308 63.62 5.60 -14.55
CA GLY A 308 65.01 5.60 -15.01
C GLY A 308 65.12 6.05 -16.46
N ASP A 309 64.66 5.22 -17.40
CA ASP A 309 64.84 5.47 -18.85
C ASP A 309 63.63 6.13 -19.53
N ARG A 310 62.45 6.06 -18.89
CA ARG A 310 61.19 6.62 -19.39
C ARG A 310 60.60 7.60 -18.37
N LEU A 311 60.11 8.70 -18.91
CA LEU A 311 59.36 9.74 -18.20
C LEU A 311 57.90 9.74 -18.69
N GLU A 312 56.94 9.76 -17.75
CA GLU A 312 55.52 9.98 -18.05
C GLU A 312 55.15 11.42 -17.74
N ILE A 313 54.63 12.12 -18.75
CA ILE A 313 54.06 13.45 -18.62
C ILE A 313 52.57 13.39 -18.88
N THR A 314 51.80 13.90 -17.94
CA THR A 314 50.35 13.98 -18.02
C THR A 314 49.93 15.41 -18.35
N LEU A 315 49.28 15.58 -19.50
CA LEU A 315 48.55 16.78 -19.88
C LEU A 315 47.08 16.62 -19.49
N SER A 316 46.58 17.50 -18.62
CA SER A 316 45.16 17.58 -18.25
C SER A 316 44.55 18.87 -18.79
N TYR A 317 43.37 18.79 -19.40
CA TYR A 317 42.64 19.97 -19.90
C TYR A 317 41.13 19.75 -19.84
N GLN A 318 40.36 20.83 -19.89
CA GLN A 318 38.90 20.79 -19.89
C GLN A 318 38.35 21.30 -21.20
N THR A 319 37.37 20.58 -21.76
CA THR A 319 36.72 20.95 -23.02
C THR A 319 35.21 21.00 -22.83
N PRO A 320 34.43 21.72 -23.66
CA PRO A 320 32.98 21.54 -23.70
C PRO A 320 32.63 20.06 -23.96
N ALA A 321 31.78 19.47 -23.12
CA ALA A 321 31.46 18.03 -23.19
C ALA A 321 30.94 17.59 -24.56
N ALA A 322 30.27 18.48 -25.31
CA ALA A 322 29.77 18.20 -26.65
C ALA A 322 30.87 18.06 -27.71
N LEU A 323 32.00 18.77 -27.56
CA LEU A 323 33.09 18.81 -28.55
C LEU A 323 34.31 17.96 -28.15
N SER A 324 34.30 17.45 -26.92
CA SER A 324 35.40 16.74 -26.28
C SER A 324 36.09 15.68 -27.14
N GLY A 325 35.32 14.87 -27.88
CA GLY A 325 35.87 13.86 -28.79
C GLY A 325 36.72 14.44 -29.92
N GLY A 326 36.19 15.45 -30.63
CA GLY A 326 36.90 16.09 -31.74
C GLY A 326 38.08 16.95 -31.28
N VAL A 327 37.97 17.60 -30.12
CA VAL A 327 39.10 18.34 -29.53
C VAL A 327 40.20 17.38 -29.12
N TYR A 328 39.88 16.24 -28.51
CA TYR A 328 40.86 15.22 -28.13
C TYR A 328 41.66 14.70 -29.32
N GLU A 329 41.00 14.38 -30.43
CA GLU A 329 41.67 13.94 -31.65
C GLU A 329 42.63 15.02 -32.20
N LYS A 330 42.17 16.28 -32.29
CA LYS A 330 42.98 17.41 -32.73
C LYS A 330 44.21 17.61 -31.85
N VAL A 331 44.03 17.58 -30.52
CA VAL A 331 45.12 17.72 -29.54
C VAL A 331 46.16 16.63 -29.75
N ILE A 332 45.76 15.37 -29.91
CA ILE A 332 46.70 14.26 -30.14
C ILE A 332 47.50 14.47 -31.43
N GLN A 333 46.81 14.77 -32.53
CA GLN A 333 47.47 14.93 -33.83
C GLN A 333 48.46 16.10 -33.83
N GLN A 334 48.03 17.26 -33.34
CA GLN A 334 48.89 18.44 -33.28
C GLN A 334 50.07 18.24 -32.32
N MET A 335 49.82 17.65 -31.15
CA MET A 335 50.87 17.37 -30.16
C MET A 335 51.92 16.40 -30.73
N ASN A 336 51.48 15.29 -31.34
CA ASN A 336 52.41 14.32 -31.94
C ASN A 336 53.24 14.96 -33.08
N ASN A 337 52.62 15.79 -33.92
CA ASN A 337 53.35 16.48 -35.00
C ASN A 337 54.36 17.49 -34.43
N ARG A 338 53.98 18.27 -33.41
CA ARG A 338 54.86 19.26 -32.80
C ARG A 338 56.05 18.62 -32.09
N LEU A 339 55.81 17.61 -31.26
CA LEU A 339 56.89 16.92 -30.53
C LEU A 339 57.90 16.28 -31.47
N ARG A 340 57.44 15.71 -32.61
CA ARG A 340 58.34 15.17 -33.64
C ARG A 340 59.16 16.25 -34.36
N ALA A 341 58.57 17.41 -34.63
CA ALA A 341 59.28 18.52 -35.27
C ALA A 341 60.41 19.08 -34.39
N GLU A 342 60.22 19.06 -33.07
CA GLU A 342 61.22 19.46 -32.07
C GLU A 342 62.26 18.36 -31.78
N GLY A 343 62.19 17.21 -32.46
CA GLY A 343 63.13 16.10 -32.30
C GLY A 343 62.97 15.30 -31.00
N ILE A 344 61.85 15.46 -30.28
CA ILE A 344 61.59 14.75 -29.02
C ILE A 344 61.28 13.28 -29.31
N LYS A 345 62.06 12.38 -28.72
CA LYS A 345 61.90 10.93 -28.86
C LYS A 345 60.77 10.44 -27.98
N LEU A 346 59.68 10.01 -28.63
CA LEU A 346 58.54 9.39 -27.95
C LEU A 346 58.80 7.90 -27.75
N TYR A 347 58.56 7.41 -26.53
CA TYR A 347 58.56 5.96 -26.28
C TYR A 347 57.32 5.32 -26.91
N PRO A 348 57.45 4.13 -27.52
CA PRO A 348 56.27 3.35 -27.88
C PRO A 348 55.48 3.02 -26.61
N SER A 349 54.18 3.30 -26.63
CA SER A 349 53.24 2.81 -25.61
C SER A 349 53.36 1.29 -25.55
N MET A 350 53.80 0.72 -24.43
CA MET A 350 53.61 -0.72 -24.21
C MET A 350 52.09 -0.98 -24.18
N ALA A 351 51.67 -2.09 -24.77
CA ALA A 351 50.31 -2.58 -24.62
C ALA A 351 50.05 -2.80 -23.12
N THR A 352 49.07 -2.10 -22.57
CA THR A 352 48.44 -2.49 -21.31
C THR A 352 47.77 -3.85 -21.55
N THR A 353 48.43 -4.93 -21.12
CA THR A 353 47.85 -6.27 -20.99
C THR A 353 46.72 -6.28 -19.97
#